data_AF-A0A7T3RBJ7-F1
#
_entry.id   AF-A0A7T3RBJ7-F1
#
_cell.length_a   1.000
_cell.length_b   1.000
_cell.length_c   1.000
_cell.angle_alpha   90.00
_cell.angle_beta   90.00
_cell.angle_gamma   90.00
#
_symmetry.space_group_name_H-M   'P 1'
#
loop_
_entity.id
_entity.type
_entity.pdbx_description
1 polymer ?
#
loop_
_entity_poly.entity_id
_entity_poly.type
_entity_poly.pdbx_seq_one_letter_code
_entity_poly.pdbx_strand_id
1 'polypeptide(L)'
;MLESKDLELQSRLTIGTLESNAEAIRQVVLTHLKDYTPENYIGRADEAKADKALNSKRLELEREYMEPFNKFKITITETCKAIKAASAGLDEIVKAEEERERGEKWEKIEDYWNKTGFSLFDITDLAKITDIKKWTNKTAKLKDVLAEIDAIQKKTFDELKILEQFPQEDVSLLKTVYLDTLSITEAMQKANQLKANRERLAREQREREEVERFKKIQEQKKDEWKEEKKGGKRE
;
A
#
# COMPACT_ATOMS: atom_id res chain seq x y z
N MET A 1 -11.96 27.56 -18.75
CA MET A 1 -10.66 27.06 -18.28
C MET A 1 -9.83 28.31 -18.02
N LEU A 2 -9.45 28.61 -16.77
CA LEU A 2 -8.60 29.77 -16.47
C LEU A 2 -7.22 29.48 -17.04
N GLU A 3 -6.72 30.30 -17.97
CA GLU A 3 -5.39 30.14 -18.55
C GLU A 3 -4.35 30.94 -17.74
N SER A 4 -3.07 30.52 -17.72
CA SER A 4 -1.99 31.19 -16.95
C SER A 4 -1.80 32.67 -17.31
N LYS A 5 -2.27 33.09 -18.48
CA LYS A 5 -2.28 34.47 -19.00
C LYS A 5 -3.39 35.32 -18.36
N ASP A 6 -4.42 34.69 -17.81
CA ASP A 6 -5.56 35.35 -17.14
C ASP A 6 -5.26 35.72 -15.68
N LEU A 7 -4.05 35.39 -15.19
CA LEU A 7 -3.58 35.63 -13.82
C LEU A 7 -2.41 36.63 -13.75
N GLU A 8 -2.10 37.35 -14.84
CA GLU A 8 -1.08 38.40 -14.81
C GLU A 8 -1.59 39.64 -14.08
N LEU A 9 -1.11 39.83 -12.85
CA LEU A 9 -1.28 41.07 -12.10
C LEU A 9 -0.55 42.22 -12.81
N GLN A 10 -1.27 43.01 -13.59
CA GLN A 10 -0.75 44.29 -14.06
C GLN A 10 -0.99 45.37 -13.00
N SER A 11 -0.02 45.52 -12.10
CA SER A 11 0.05 46.67 -11.18
C SER A 11 1.24 47.55 -11.55
N ARG A 12 0.98 48.78 -11.99
CA ARG A 12 2.02 49.82 -12.08
C ARG A 12 2.11 50.52 -10.72
N LEU A 13 2.98 50.00 -9.87
CA LEU A 13 3.41 50.68 -8.66
C LEU A 13 4.64 51.53 -9.03
N THR A 14 4.53 52.85 -8.99
CA THR A 14 5.71 53.73 -9.03
C THR A 14 6.42 53.64 -7.68
N ILE A 15 7.03 52.47 -7.39
CA ILE A 15 8.11 52.35 -6.41
C ILE A 15 9.31 53.08 -7.03
N GLY A 16 9.84 54.11 -6.37
CA GLY A 16 11.04 54.73 -6.90
C GLY A 16 11.68 55.83 -6.08
N THR A 17 10.92 56.70 -5.42
CA THR A 17 11.52 57.83 -4.71
C THR A 17 10.71 58.21 -3.47
N LEU A 18 11.30 58.01 -2.29
CA LEU A 18 10.88 58.70 -1.06
C LEU A 18 11.62 60.03 -1.03
N GLU A 19 10.99 61.10 -1.53
CA GLU A 19 11.51 62.45 -1.36
C GLU A 19 11.25 62.90 0.09
N SER A 20 12.30 63.03 0.89
CA SER A 20 12.21 63.47 2.27
C SER A 20 13.33 64.46 2.61
N ASN A 21 13.06 65.36 3.54
CA ASN A 21 14.05 66.26 4.11
C ASN A 21 14.87 65.60 5.24
N ALA A 22 14.87 64.27 5.36
CA ALA A 22 15.53 63.55 6.45
C ALA A 22 17.05 63.85 6.51
N GLU A 23 17.71 63.98 5.36
CA GLU A 23 19.12 64.35 5.32
C GLU A 23 19.35 65.80 5.76
N ALA A 24 18.44 66.72 5.41
CA ALA A 24 18.51 68.11 5.90
C ALA A 24 18.31 68.18 7.42
N ILE A 25 17.35 67.44 7.97
CA ILE A 25 17.12 67.33 9.43
C ILE A 25 18.37 66.76 10.11
N ARG A 26 18.98 65.71 9.54
CA ARG A 26 20.22 65.12 10.06
C ARG A 26 21.37 66.13 10.12
N GLN A 27 21.58 66.92 9.07
CA GLN A 27 22.66 67.94 9.04
C GLN A 27 22.45 69.04 10.08
N VAL A 28 21.20 69.50 10.27
CA VAL A 28 20.84 70.46 11.32
C VAL A 28 21.13 69.88 12.70
N VAL A 29 20.70 68.65 12.99
CA VAL A 29 20.94 67.98 14.28
C VAL A 29 22.44 67.84 14.56
N LEU A 30 23.23 67.34 13.59
CA LEU A 30 24.68 67.17 13.75
C LEU A 30 25.42 68.48 14.06
N THR A 31 24.93 69.60 13.53
CA THR A 31 25.51 70.92 13.81
C THR A 31 25.23 71.35 15.26
N HIS A 32 23.99 71.18 15.70
CA HIS A 32 23.56 71.57 17.05
C HIS A 32 23.94 70.59 18.16
N LEU A 33 24.34 69.35 17.83
CA LEU A 33 24.82 68.38 18.81
C LEU A 33 26.08 68.85 19.56
N LYS A 34 26.86 69.78 19.02
CA LYS A 34 28.00 70.40 19.73
C LYS A 34 27.55 71.23 20.94
N ASP A 35 26.31 71.73 20.90
CA ASP A 35 25.72 72.56 21.96
C ASP A 35 24.98 71.70 23.01
N TYR A 36 24.91 70.38 22.81
CA TYR A 36 24.36 69.41 23.77
C TYR A 36 25.34 69.14 24.90
N THR A 37 25.50 70.11 25.80
CA THR A 37 26.30 69.96 27.03
C THR A 37 25.41 70.06 28.27
N PRO A 38 25.78 69.41 29.40
CA PRO A 38 25.00 69.46 30.63
C PRO A 38 24.71 70.89 31.12
N GLU A 39 25.65 71.81 30.90
CA GLU A 39 25.55 73.22 31.31
C GLU A 39 24.45 73.97 30.56
N ASN A 40 24.20 73.63 29.30
CA ASN A 40 23.18 74.28 28.46
C ASN A 40 21.74 73.79 28.76
N TYR A 41 21.60 72.64 29.45
CA TYR A 41 20.32 71.99 29.71
C TYR A 41 19.99 71.83 31.21
N ILE A 42 20.66 72.60 32.08
CA ILE A 42 20.35 72.62 33.52
C ILE A 42 18.87 72.98 33.73
N GLY A 43 18.12 72.10 34.39
CA GLY A 43 16.68 72.27 34.62
C GLY A 43 15.77 72.03 33.41
N ARG A 44 16.35 71.70 32.24
CA ARG A 44 15.65 71.51 30.94
C ARG A 44 16.02 70.18 30.26
N ALA A 45 16.39 69.17 31.04
CA ALA A 45 16.86 67.87 30.54
C ALA A 45 15.85 67.16 29.61
N ASP A 46 14.55 67.42 29.74
CA ASP A 46 13.53 66.87 28.85
C ASP A 46 13.51 67.53 27.46
N GLU A 47 14.00 68.77 27.32
CA GLU A 47 14.14 69.44 26.01
C GLU A 47 15.26 68.81 25.15
N ALA A 48 16.21 68.11 25.77
CA ALA A 48 17.26 67.37 25.07
C ALA A 48 16.75 66.07 24.41
N LYS A 49 15.51 65.63 24.70
CA LYS A 49 14.91 64.40 24.14
C LYS A 49 14.04 64.70 22.92
N ALA A 50 14.64 65.33 21.91
CA ALA A 50 13.94 65.83 20.72
C ALA A 50 13.67 64.77 19.63
N ASP A 51 14.11 63.52 19.81
CA ASP A 51 14.01 62.44 18.82
C ASP A 51 12.59 61.85 18.70
N LYS A 52 11.79 61.95 19.76
CA LYS A 52 10.48 61.30 19.87
C LYS A 52 9.53 61.65 18.73
N ALA A 53 9.42 62.93 18.37
CA ALA A 53 8.54 63.38 17.29
C ALA A 53 8.99 62.86 15.92
N LEU A 54 10.30 62.87 15.65
CA LEU A 54 10.89 62.36 14.40
C LEU A 54 10.67 60.85 14.26
N ASN A 55 10.91 60.10 15.34
CA ASN A 55 10.74 58.65 15.36
C ASN A 55 9.25 58.25 15.27
N SER A 56 8.36 58.97 15.94
CA SER A 56 6.91 58.76 15.80
C SER A 56 6.43 58.98 14.36
N LYS A 57 6.93 60.02 13.67
CA LYS A 57 6.55 60.27 12.27
C LYS A 57 7.11 59.21 11.32
N ARG A 58 8.34 58.72 11.56
CA ARG A 58 8.90 57.57 10.84
C ARG A 58 7.98 56.35 10.95
N LEU A 59 7.56 55.99 12.17
CA LEU A 59 6.72 54.82 12.42
C LEU A 59 5.32 54.95 11.78
N GLU A 60 4.76 56.16 11.77
CA GLU A 60 3.49 56.45 11.09
C GLU A 60 3.61 56.24 9.57
N LEU A 61 4.65 56.82 8.94
CA LEU A 61 4.92 56.68 7.52
C LEU A 61 5.24 55.23 7.13
N GLU A 62 6.01 54.51 7.96
CA GLU A 62 6.28 53.09 7.76
C GLU A 62 4.98 52.28 7.77
N ARG A 63 4.08 52.56 8.71
CA ARG A 63 2.77 51.90 8.79
C ARG A 63 1.92 52.20 7.56
N GLU A 64 1.80 53.47 7.17
CA GLU A 64 1.01 53.89 6.00
C GLU A 64 1.58 53.33 4.69
N TYR A 65 2.90 53.31 4.55
CA TYR A 65 3.56 52.77 3.37
C TYR A 65 3.43 51.25 3.27
N MET A 66 3.53 50.56 4.40
CA MET A 66 3.40 49.10 4.44
C MET A 66 1.95 48.63 4.42
N GLU A 67 0.97 49.48 4.74
CA GLU A 67 -0.44 49.08 4.80
C GLU A 67 -0.99 48.58 3.44
N PRO A 68 -0.79 49.28 2.30
CA PRO A 68 -1.17 48.77 0.98
C PRO A 68 -0.47 47.47 0.62
N PHE A 69 0.83 47.34 0.94
CA PHE A 69 1.59 46.13 0.67
C PHE A 69 1.12 44.95 1.53
N ASN A 70 0.77 45.19 2.79
CA ASN A 70 0.20 44.19 3.69
C ASN A 70 -1.18 43.73 3.21
N LYS A 71 -2.05 44.65 2.79
CA LYS A 71 -3.34 44.32 2.17
C LYS A 71 -3.15 43.46 0.93
N PHE A 72 -2.27 43.87 0.01
CA PHE A 72 -1.90 43.09 -1.17
C PHE A 72 -1.43 41.68 -0.79
N LYS A 73 -0.50 41.57 0.15
CA LYS A 73 0.03 40.29 0.63
C LYS A 73 -1.06 39.38 1.19
N ILE A 74 -1.98 39.92 1.98
CA ILE A 74 -3.13 39.17 2.52
C ILE A 74 -4.00 38.67 1.37
N THR A 75 -4.41 39.55 0.45
CA THR A 75 -5.27 39.19 -0.69
C THR A 75 -4.64 38.09 -1.54
N ILE A 76 -3.35 38.19 -1.88
CA ILE A 76 -2.64 37.16 -2.64
C ILE A 76 -2.55 35.85 -1.85
N THR A 77 -2.25 35.92 -0.55
CA THR A 77 -2.17 34.72 0.30
C THR A 77 -3.50 34.00 0.39
N GLU A 78 -4.60 34.73 0.58
CA GLU A 78 -5.96 34.18 0.63
C GLU A 78 -6.37 33.59 -0.72
N THR A 79 -6.06 34.28 -1.82
CA THR A 79 -6.32 33.78 -3.18
C THR A 79 -5.57 32.47 -3.43
N CYS A 80 -4.28 32.39 -3.07
CA CYS A 80 -3.48 31.17 -3.16
C CYS A 80 -4.07 30.04 -2.30
N LYS A 81 -4.59 30.34 -1.10
CA LYS A 81 -5.26 29.35 -0.24
C LYS A 81 -6.55 28.83 -0.88
N ALA A 82 -7.37 29.72 -1.44
CA ALA A 82 -8.60 29.34 -2.12
C ALA A 82 -8.34 28.43 -3.33
N ILE A 83 -7.33 28.75 -4.14
CA ILE A 83 -6.91 27.91 -5.28
C ILE A 83 -6.46 26.52 -4.82
N LYS A 84 -5.64 26.44 -3.77
CA LYS A 84 -5.18 25.16 -3.21
C LYS A 84 -6.35 24.32 -2.69
N ALA A 85 -7.29 24.93 -1.98
CA ALA A 85 -8.46 24.23 -1.47
C ALA A 85 -9.35 23.69 -2.60
N ALA A 86 -9.59 24.50 -3.64
CA ALA A 86 -10.35 24.07 -4.81
C ALA A 86 -9.66 22.92 -5.56
N SER A 87 -8.33 22.99 -5.72
CA SER A 87 -7.54 21.95 -6.40
C SER A 87 -7.58 20.63 -5.61
N ALA A 88 -7.44 20.69 -4.29
CA ALA A 88 -7.54 19.51 -3.42
C ALA A 88 -8.94 18.87 -3.48
N GLY A 89 -10.00 19.68 -3.48
CA GLY A 89 -11.37 19.17 -3.65
C GLY A 89 -11.58 18.48 -5.00
N LEU A 90 -10.97 18.97 -6.08
CA LEU A 90 -11.02 18.30 -7.39
C LEU A 90 -10.29 16.95 -7.37
N ASP A 91 -9.11 16.86 -6.77
CA ASP A 91 -8.38 15.59 -6.64
C ASP A 91 -9.18 14.56 -5.83
N GLU A 92 -9.88 15.00 -4.77
CA GLU A 92 -10.76 14.14 -3.98
C GLU A 92 -11.98 13.67 -4.79
N ILE A 93 -12.61 14.55 -5.55
CA ILE A 93 -13.73 14.19 -6.43
C ILE A 93 -13.29 13.17 -7.49
N VAL A 94 -12.14 13.38 -8.12
CA VAL A 94 -11.60 12.45 -9.12
C VAL A 94 -11.33 11.08 -8.49
N LYS A 95 -10.70 11.04 -7.31
CA LYS A 95 -10.45 9.77 -6.59
C LYS A 95 -11.74 9.06 -6.19
N ALA A 96 -12.74 9.81 -5.72
CA ALA A 96 -14.04 9.26 -5.35
C ALA A 96 -14.74 8.65 -6.57
N GLU A 97 -14.69 9.33 -7.73
CA GLU A 97 -15.25 8.82 -8.98
C GLU A 97 -14.50 7.58 -9.48
N GLU A 98 -13.17 7.56 -9.41
CA GLU A 98 -12.37 6.37 -9.76
C GLU A 98 -12.65 5.17 -8.84
N GLU A 99 -12.87 5.40 -7.53
CA GLU A 99 -13.29 4.34 -6.60
C GLU A 99 -14.71 3.86 -6.92
N ARG A 100 -15.62 4.77 -7.26
CA ARG A 100 -16.98 4.45 -7.69
C ARG A 100 -16.99 3.59 -8.95
N GLU A 101 -16.25 4.00 -10.00
CA GLU A 101 -16.08 3.22 -11.23
C GLU A 101 -15.49 1.82 -10.95
N ARG A 102 -14.51 1.72 -10.04
CA ARG A 102 -13.94 0.42 -9.60
C ARG A 102 -14.97 -0.45 -8.90
N GLY A 103 -15.77 0.14 -8.01
CA GLY A 103 -16.83 -0.56 -7.27
C GLY A 103 -17.92 -1.09 -8.20
N GLU A 104 -18.44 -0.26 -9.11
CA GLU A 104 -19.45 -0.70 -10.09
C GLU A 104 -18.95 -1.84 -10.99
N LYS A 105 -17.67 -1.81 -11.33
CA LYS A 105 -17.07 -2.87 -12.13
C LYS A 105 -16.90 -4.16 -11.33
N TRP A 106 -16.52 -4.05 -10.05
CA TRP A 106 -16.49 -5.19 -9.14
C TRP A 106 -17.89 -5.82 -8.97
N GLU A 107 -18.92 -5.01 -8.76
CA GLU A 107 -20.30 -5.48 -8.63
C GLU A 107 -20.75 -6.29 -9.86
N LYS A 108 -20.42 -5.82 -11.07
CA LYS A 108 -20.71 -6.56 -12.31
C LYS A 108 -19.96 -7.89 -12.41
N ILE A 109 -18.72 -7.94 -11.91
CA ILE A 109 -17.91 -9.15 -11.89
C ILE A 109 -18.49 -10.15 -10.87
N GLU A 110 -18.84 -9.68 -9.68
CA GLU A 110 -19.45 -10.47 -8.62
C GLU A 110 -20.83 -11.00 -9.01
N ASP A 111 -21.69 -10.17 -9.61
CA ASP A 111 -22.98 -10.58 -10.14
C ASP A 111 -22.83 -11.64 -11.25
N TYR A 112 -21.85 -11.47 -12.14
CA TYR A 112 -21.54 -12.50 -13.14
C TYR A 112 -21.13 -13.83 -12.49
N TRP A 113 -20.22 -13.79 -11.52
CA TRP A 113 -19.78 -14.98 -10.78
C TRP A 113 -20.94 -15.70 -10.11
N ASN A 114 -21.81 -14.95 -9.40
CA ASN A 114 -22.97 -15.52 -8.73
C ASN A 114 -23.97 -16.15 -9.72
N LYS A 115 -24.08 -15.59 -10.94
CA LYS A 115 -24.93 -16.12 -12.01
C LYS A 115 -24.41 -17.40 -12.65
N THR A 116 -23.10 -17.68 -12.61
CA THR A 116 -22.58 -18.95 -13.15
C THR A 116 -22.96 -20.15 -12.28
N GLY A 117 -23.37 -19.92 -11.02
CA GLY A 117 -23.70 -20.98 -10.07
C GLY A 117 -22.49 -21.78 -9.59
N PHE A 118 -21.29 -21.25 -9.78
CA PHE A 118 -20.05 -21.87 -9.32
C PHE A 118 -19.95 -21.78 -7.79
N SER A 119 -19.91 -22.91 -7.10
CA SER A 119 -20.02 -22.99 -5.63
C SER A 119 -18.86 -23.72 -4.95
N LEU A 120 -17.73 -23.92 -5.64
CA LEU A 120 -16.59 -24.65 -5.07
C LEU A 120 -15.77 -23.78 -4.11
N PHE A 121 -15.75 -22.46 -4.33
CA PHE A 121 -15.08 -21.45 -3.51
C PHE A 121 -15.64 -20.06 -3.88
N ASP A 122 -15.26 -19.02 -3.13
CA ASP A 122 -15.73 -17.66 -3.34
C ASP A 122 -14.86 -16.90 -4.37
N ILE A 123 -15.40 -15.89 -5.05
CA ILE A 123 -14.62 -15.09 -6.01
C ILE A 123 -13.39 -14.43 -5.36
N THR A 124 -13.45 -14.13 -4.06
CA THR A 124 -12.32 -13.57 -3.30
C THR A 124 -11.17 -14.56 -3.12
N ASP A 125 -11.43 -15.88 -3.17
CA ASP A 125 -10.39 -16.91 -3.13
C ASP A 125 -9.48 -16.87 -4.36
N LEU A 126 -9.94 -16.28 -5.48
CA LEU A 126 -9.12 -16.09 -6.68
C LEU A 126 -7.90 -15.21 -6.43
N ALA A 127 -7.88 -14.42 -5.35
CA ALA A 127 -6.69 -13.68 -4.91
C ALA A 127 -5.47 -14.60 -4.65
N LYS A 128 -5.69 -15.90 -4.44
CA LYS A 128 -4.62 -16.90 -4.26
C LYS A 128 -3.86 -17.19 -5.56
N ILE A 129 -4.50 -17.00 -6.73
CA ILE A 129 -3.97 -17.41 -8.04
C ILE A 129 -3.87 -16.27 -9.05
N THR A 130 -4.59 -15.16 -8.85
CA THR A 130 -4.56 -13.99 -9.72
C THR A 130 -4.71 -12.69 -8.93
N ASP A 131 -4.27 -11.58 -9.52
CA ASP A 131 -4.36 -10.24 -8.93
C ASP A 131 -5.73 -9.62 -9.25
N ILE A 132 -6.73 -9.99 -8.44
CA ILE A 132 -8.12 -9.55 -8.61
C ILE A 132 -8.29 -8.02 -8.59
N LYS A 133 -7.33 -7.27 -8.02
CA LYS A 133 -7.37 -5.79 -8.02
C LYS A 133 -7.20 -5.23 -9.43
N LYS A 134 -6.47 -5.92 -10.31
CA LYS A 134 -6.29 -5.49 -11.70
C LYS A 134 -7.57 -5.55 -12.50
N TRP A 135 -8.53 -6.39 -12.11
CA TRP A 135 -9.80 -6.55 -12.82
C TRP A 135 -10.67 -5.30 -12.74
N THR A 136 -10.57 -4.51 -11.67
CA THR A 136 -11.35 -3.28 -11.52
C THR A 136 -10.69 -2.07 -12.18
N ASN A 137 -9.41 -2.16 -12.56
CA ASN A 137 -8.69 -1.07 -13.23
C ASN A 137 -9.38 -0.60 -14.51
N LYS A 138 -9.28 0.70 -14.81
CA LYS A 138 -9.88 1.34 -16.00
C LYS A 138 -9.42 0.73 -17.32
N THR A 139 -8.19 0.24 -17.39
CA THR A 139 -7.60 -0.38 -18.58
C THR A 139 -8.05 -1.82 -18.82
N ALA A 140 -8.51 -2.53 -17.79
CA ALA A 140 -8.99 -3.89 -17.94
C ALA A 140 -10.37 -3.86 -18.61
N LYS A 141 -10.58 -4.63 -19.68
CA LYS A 141 -11.91 -4.72 -20.29
C LYS A 141 -12.72 -5.76 -19.54
N LEU A 142 -13.97 -5.44 -19.20
CA LEU A 142 -14.85 -6.36 -18.46
C LEU A 142 -14.95 -7.72 -19.18
N LYS A 143 -15.11 -7.72 -20.51
CA LYS A 143 -15.15 -8.95 -21.31
C LYS A 143 -13.94 -9.86 -21.10
N ASP A 144 -12.74 -9.28 -21.04
CA ASP A 144 -11.50 -10.06 -20.89
C ASP A 144 -11.41 -10.64 -19.47
N VAL A 145 -11.85 -9.88 -18.47
CA VAL A 145 -11.97 -10.35 -17.08
C VAL A 145 -12.96 -11.51 -16.97
N LEU A 146 -14.15 -11.40 -17.57
CA LEU A 146 -15.15 -12.48 -17.53
C LEU A 146 -14.63 -13.75 -18.23
N ALA A 147 -13.91 -13.59 -19.35
CA ALA A 147 -13.28 -14.72 -20.02
C ALA A 147 -12.16 -15.38 -19.18
N GLU A 148 -11.42 -14.59 -18.40
CA GLU A 148 -10.44 -15.11 -17.43
C GLU A 148 -11.15 -15.92 -16.33
N ILE A 149 -12.26 -15.41 -15.80
CA ILE A 149 -13.09 -16.11 -14.81
C ILE A 149 -13.58 -17.46 -15.35
N ASP A 150 -14.15 -17.47 -16.57
CA ASP A 150 -14.63 -18.70 -17.21
C ASP A 150 -13.49 -19.72 -17.40
N ALA A 151 -12.31 -19.24 -17.80
CA ALA A 151 -11.13 -20.07 -17.98
C ALA A 151 -10.66 -20.68 -16.65
N ILE A 152 -10.70 -19.92 -15.56
CA ILE A 152 -10.38 -20.41 -14.21
C ILE A 152 -11.40 -21.46 -13.78
N GLN A 153 -12.70 -21.19 -13.88
CA GLN A 153 -13.74 -22.15 -13.49
C GLN A 153 -13.60 -23.47 -14.26
N LYS A 154 -13.41 -23.39 -15.58
CA LYS A 154 -13.17 -24.57 -16.42
C LYS A 154 -11.92 -25.33 -15.97
N LYS A 155 -10.80 -24.63 -15.76
CA LYS A 155 -9.56 -25.23 -15.28
C LYS A 155 -9.76 -25.93 -13.95
N THR A 156 -10.52 -25.35 -13.02
CA THR A 156 -10.85 -25.98 -11.73
C THR A 156 -11.58 -27.30 -11.92
N PHE A 157 -12.60 -27.36 -12.77
CA PHE A 157 -13.30 -28.62 -13.04
C PHE A 157 -12.38 -29.68 -13.68
N ASP A 158 -11.55 -29.27 -14.64
CA ASP A 158 -10.60 -30.16 -15.32
C ASP A 158 -9.56 -30.71 -14.32
N GLU A 159 -9.03 -29.88 -13.44
CA GLU A 159 -8.05 -30.26 -12.40
C GLU A 159 -8.68 -31.18 -11.34
N LEU A 160 -9.90 -30.89 -10.88
CA LEU A 160 -10.63 -31.78 -9.97
C LEU A 160 -10.89 -33.15 -10.59
N LYS A 161 -11.17 -33.21 -11.90
CA LYS A 161 -11.35 -34.46 -12.63
C LYS A 161 -10.04 -35.26 -12.75
N ILE A 162 -8.89 -34.60 -12.84
CA ILE A 162 -7.58 -35.27 -12.76
C ILE A 162 -7.43 -35.95 -11.40
N LEU A 163 -7.80 -35.27 -10.31
CA LEU A 163 -7.70 -35.82 -8.96
C LEU A 163 -8.60 -37.05 -8.73
N GLU A 164 -9.69 -37.19 -9.48
CA GLU A 164 -10.56 -38.38 -9.42
C GLU A 164 -9.91 -39.65 -9.98
N GLN A 165 -8.80 -39.55 -10.70
CA GLN A 165 -8.05 -40.70 -11.23
C GLN A 165 -7.17 -41.39 -10.18
N PHE A 166 -7.01 -40.78 -9.00
CA PHE A 166 -6.24 -41.33 -7.89
C PHE A 166 -7.04 -42.37 -7.07
N PRO A 167 -6.37 -43.20 -6.23
CA PRO A 167 -7.06 -44.14 -5.36
C PRO A 167 -8.15 -43.45 -4.52
N GLN A 168 -9.34 -44.04 -4.45
CA GLN A 168 -10.53 -43.46 -3.80
C GLN A 168 -10.28 -42.98 -2.36
N GLU A 169 -9.41 -43.67 -1.62
CA GLU A 169 -8.98 -43.30 -0.27
C GLU A 169 -8.23 -41.96 -0.18
N ASP A 170 -7.58 -41.52 -1.27
CA ASP A 170 -6.86 -40.24 -1.33
C ASP A 170 -7.68 -39.11 -1.94
N VAL A 171 -8.63 -39.43 -2.84
CA VAL A 171 -9.35 -38.43 -3.66
C VAL A 171 -9.94 -37.32 -2.79
N SER A 172 -10.61 -37.65 -1.69
CA SER A 172 -11.20 -36.65 -0.80
C SER A 172 -10.15 -35.68 -0.25
N LEU A 173 -9.02 -36.20 0.23
CA LEU A 173 -7.94 -35.39 0.78
C LEU A 173 -7.29 -34.52 -0.30
N LEU A 174 -7.05 -35.08 -1.48
CA LEU A 174 -6.45 -34.35 -2.60
C LEU A 174 -7.34 -33.21 -3.09
N LYS A 175 -8.66 -33.43 -3.18
CA LYS A 175 -9.63 -32.38 -3.51
C LYS A 175 -9.65 -31.27 -2.45
N THR A 176 -9.58 -31.61 -1.16
CA THR A 176 -9.48 -30.61 -0.08
C THR A 176 -8.21 -29.77 -0.23
N VAL A 177 -7.04 -30.41 -0.37
CA VAL A 177 -5.77 -29.69 -0.56
C VAL A 177 -5.84 -28.77 -1.78
N TYR A 178 -6.46 -29.23 -2.87
CA TYR A 178 -6.66 -28.42 -4.05
C TYR A 178 -7.58 -27.22 -3.80
N LEU A 179 -8.76 -27.40 -3.19
CA LEU A 179 -9.71 -26.29 -2.96
C LEU A 179 -9.17 -25.27 -1.96
N ASP A 180 -8.36 -25.69 -0.98
CA ASP A 180 -7.73 -24.79 -0.02
C ASP A 180 -6.67 -23.89 -0.69
N THR A 181 -5.90 -24.46 -1.62
CA THR A 181 -4.71 -23.82 -2.21
C THR A 181 -4.94 -23.28 -3.62
N LEU A 182 -6.01 -23.72 -4.28
CA LEU A 182 -6.27 -23.58 -5.72
C LEU A 182 -5.08 -23.99 -6.60
N SER A 183 -4.29 -24.98 -6.14
CA SER A 183 -3.05 -25.42 -6.77
C SER A 183 -3.04 -26.93 -7.01
N ILE A 184 -3.16 -27.33 -8.29
CA ILE A 184 -3.02 -28.74 -8.68
C ILE A 184 -1.64 -29.28 -8.35
N THR A 185 -0.61 -28.44 -8.40
CA THR A 185 0.76 -28.83 -8.08
C THR A 185 0.90 -29.28 -6.63
N GLU A 186 0.28 -28.57 -5.69
CA GLU A 186 0.31 -28.94 -4.26
C GLU A 186 -0.47 -30.24 -4.00
N ALA A 187 -1.64 -30.39 -4.62
CA ALA A 187 -2.40 -31.64 -4.56
C ALA A 187 -1.58 -32.81 -5.12
N MET A 188 -0.89 -32.63 -6.25
CA MET A 188 -0.03 -33.66 -6.86
C MET A 188 1.18 -34.01 -5.98
N GLN A 189 1.79 -33.02 -5.32
CA GLN A 189 2.85 -33.27 -4.35
C GLN A 189 2.35 -34.12 -3.18
N LYS A 190 1.14 -33.81 -2.67
CA LYS A 190 0.50 -34.62 -1.62
C LYS A 190 0.23 -36.05 -2.08
N ALA A 191 -0.28 -36.23 -3.30
CA ALA A 191 -0.54 -37.55 -3.87
C ALA A 191 0.75 -38.38 -3.97
N ASN A 192 1.85 -37.76 -4.42
CA ASN A 192 3.16 -38.41 -4.47
C ASN A 192 3.67 -38.81 -3.10
N GLN A 193 3.46 -37.98 -2.06
CA GLN A 193 3.82 -38.33 -0.69
C GLN A 193 3.03 -39.53 -0.16
N LEU A 194 1.72 -39.59 -0.43
CA LEU A 194 0.86 -40.71 -0.02
C LEU A 194 1.30 -42.02 -0.68
N LYS A 195 1.57 -41.97 -1.99
CA LYS A 195 2.10 -43.11 -2.74
C LYS A 195 3.44 -43.59 -2.17
N ALA A 196 4.38 -42.67 -1.94
CA ALA A 196 5.69 -43.01 -1.39
C ALA A 196 5.59 -43.61 0.03
N ASN A 197 4.67 -43.10 0.86
CA ASN A 197 4.43 -43.63 2.19
C ASN A 197 3.87 -45.06 2.15
N ARG A 198 2.91 -45.36 1.25
CA ARG A 198 2.40 -46.72 1.04
C ARG A 198 3.49 -47.68 0.57
N GLU A 199 4.30 -47.25 -0.41
CA GLU A 199 5.40 -48.07 -0.92
C GLU A 199 6.44 -48.36 0.16
N ARG A 200 6.76 -47.38 1.01
CA ARG A 200 7.66 -47.56 2.16
C ARG A 200 7.08 -48.59 3.15
N LEU A 201 5.83 -48.42 3.57
CA LEU A 201 5.16 -49.34 4.50
C LEU A 201 5.06 -50.76 3.93
N ALA A 202 4.75 -50.91 2.64
CA ALA A 202 4.68 -52.21 1.97
C ALA A 202 6.05 -52.89 1.85
N ARG A 203 7.14 -52.12 1.64
CA ARG A 203 8.52 -52.66 1.68
C ARG A 203 8.86 -53.15 3.09
N GLU A 204 8.63 -52.34 4.12
CA GLU A 204 8.88 -52.70 5.51
C GLU A 204 8.08 -53.94 5.95
N GLN A 205 6.82 -54.07 5.52
CA GLN A 205 6.00 -55.26 5.80
C GLN A 205 6.54 -56.51 5.11
N ARG A 206 6.88 -56.42 3.81
CA ARG A 206 7.48 -57.55 3.07
C ARG A 206 8.79 -58.01 3.69
N GLU A 207 9.67 -57.08 4.06
CA GLU A 207 10.93 -57.41 4.73
C GLU A 207 10.69 -58.10 6.09
N ARG A 208 9.73 -57.62 6.89
CA ARG A 208 9.36 -58.27 8.16
C ARG A 208 8.83 -59.68 7.94
N GLU A 209 7.94 -59.87 6.97
CA GLU A 209 7.38 -61.18 6.63
C GLU A 209 8.45 -62.16 6.13
N GLU A 210 9.39 -61.69 5.31
CA GLU A 210 10.52 -62.51 4.83
C GLU A 210 11.45 -62.92 5.97
N VAL A 211 11.80 -61.99 6.87
CA VAL A 211 12.61 -62.29 8.05
C VAL A 211 11.90 -63.29 8.97
N GLU A 212 10.60 -63.14 9.20
CA GLU A 212 9.82 -64.09 10.01
C GLU A 212 9.70 -65.46 9.34
N ARG A 213 9.45 -65.52 8.03
CA ARG A 213 9.44 -66.78 7.26
C ARG A 213 10.79 -67.47 7.34
N PHE A 214 11.88 -66.73 7.16
CA PHE A 214 13.23 -67.29 7.25
C PHE A 214 13.53 -67.84 8.65
N LYS A 215 13.16 -67.11 9.71
CA LYS A 215 13.28 -67.59 11.11
C LYS A 215 12.49 -68.87 11.35
N LYS A 216 11.23 -68.95 10.90
CA LYS A 216 10.39 -70.15 11.03
C LYS A 216 11.00 -71.36 10.31
N ILE A 217 11.52 -71.17 9.10
CA ILE A 217 12.19 -72.24 8.34
C ILE A 217 13.46 -72.71 9.07
N GLN A 218 14.24 -71.79 9.64
CA GLN A 218 15.43 -72.14 10.43
C GLN A 218 15.08 -72.89 11.72
N GLU A 219 14.01 -72.48 12.43
CA GLU A 219 13.52 -73.17 13.62
C GLU A 219 13.05 -74.60 13.29
N GLN A 220 12.25 -74.76 12.23
CA GLN A 220 11.78 -76.07 11.76
C GLN A 220 12.95 -77.01 11.42
N LYS A 221 13.92 -76.54 10.63
CA LYS A 221 15.12 -77.33 10.30
C LYS A 221 15.94 -77.69 11.54
N LYS A 222 15.99 -76.81 12.53
CA LYS A 222 16.72 -77.04 13.79
C LYS A 222 16.00 -78.06 14.67
N ASP A 223 14.68 -78.09 14.67
CA ASP A 223 13.88 -79.05 15.42
C ASP A 223 13.85 -80.43 14.73
N GLU A 224 13.77 -80.49 13.40
CA GLU A 224 13.98 -81.73 12.63
C GLU A 224 15.35 -82.35 12.91
N TRP A 225 16.42 -81.55 12.92
CA TRP A 225 17.77 -82.01 13.27
C TRP A 225 17.90 -82.53 14.71
N LYS A 226 17.15 -81.96 15.67
CA LYS A 226 17.13 -82.44 17.06
C LYS A 226 16.36 -83.75 17.21
N GLU A 227 15.26 -83.92 16.47
CA GLU A 227 14.44 -85.15 16.46
C GLU A 227 15.23 -86.31 15.83
N GLU A 228 15.90 -86.11 14.69
CA GLU A 228 16.77 -87.14 14.09
C GLU A 228 17.89 -87.59 15.03
N LYS A 229 18.50 -86.65 15.77
CA LYS A 229 19.53 -86.98 16.77
C LYS A 229 19.01 -87.68 18.03
N LYS A 230 17.72 -87.56 18.35
CA LYS A 230 17.09 -88.30 19.45
C LYS A 230 16.63 -89.70 19.02
N GLY A 231 16.19 -89.85 17.78
CA GLY A 231 15.81 -91.14 17.19
C GLY A 231 17.01 -92.10 17.07
N GLY A 232 18.16 -91.61 16.59
CA GLY A 232 19.39 -92.42 16.44
C GLY A 232 20.11 -92.81 17.74
N LYS A 233 19.55 -92.51 18.91
CA LYS A 233 20.09 -92.92 20.23
C LYS A 233 19.25 -94.01 20.92
N ARG A 234 18.19 -94.50 20.27
CA ARG A 234 17.33 -95.61 20.74
C ARG A 234 17.40 -96.79 19.76
N GLU A 235 18.60 -97.27 19.47
CA GLU A 235 18.86 -98.60 18.90
C GLU A 235 20.07 -99.21 19.62
#